data_AF-A0A7L6B7Z0-F1
#
_entry.id   AF-A0A7L6B7Z0-F1
#
_cell.length_a   1.000
_cell.length_b   1.000
_cell.length_c   1.000
_cell.angle_alpha   90.00
_cell.angle_beta   90.00
_cell.angle_gamma   90.00
#
_symmetry.space_group_name_H-M   'P 1'
#
loop_
_entity.id
_entity.type
_entity.pdbx_description
1 polymer ?
#
loop_
_entity_poly.entity_id
_entity_poly.type
_entity_poly.pdbx_seq_one_letter_code
_entity_poly.pdbx_strand_id
1 'polypeptide(L)'
;MSHPRSRLLGLVALAAVVPVAQNVLFLMLDFQSAEGLSPQGSAVWPYDSYNDMRWLLVYHSTWQAYAVGLVVAIGLRGLLCAALVGLAWPAGSPRPTRRRILLRNLGIAALTAVIVTPFAALAVAAGVVSLSWFVFAAVAPMLLLAPFLQRAAIGAGWWRGLPSAALVGWSLLDFVVITIAGAVVWRVPGWWTLAVAAVAGAANGLLWNRSVRAAVRPARVRWARVPVAPFVVALALAIPLTAQVVTSSPAYQVGAFRPLLLDRKLPASVPYAVIVLGPHNSRYDGRPAHDPVVETFSYNGRDAAGRPKPYGSRDTHRSLDSSSALLDEQVRALHARTGRPVALLGESEGAMVGRTYLRDHPRSPVAALLMFSPLVRAARVYYPPEDAAAGWGIAPGWQLRGIFALAARLSGGSDSPDEPFIRSLMENAPFYRFQTMCPVPGVRMIAFLPTVSATELPPGPFTQIPVYEVPALHGGLLGQQVITDRAIDFLSGENLQSWRPEYGTLQLLGAAWQVPALAVTINPVWRGHVSPGPAFSRARLCGK
;
A
#
# COMPACT_ATOMS: atom_id res chain seq x y z
N MET A 1 -23.14 27.39 28.13
CA MET A 1 -22.27 27.14 29.29
C MET A 1 -20.92 26.59 28.80
N SER A 2 -19.86 27.38 28.96
CA SER A 2 -18.53 27.17 28.38
C SER A 2 -17.74 26.08 29.11
N HIS A 3 -17.03 25.25 28.35
CA HIS A 3 -16.00 24.36 28.89
C HIS A 3 -14.94 25.21 29.62
N PRO A 4 -14.42 24.81 30.80
CA PRO A 4 -13.36 25.58 31.46
C PRO A 4 -12.17 25.72 30.51
N ARG A 5 -11.74 26.97 30.25
CA ARG A 5 -10.68 27.27 29.26
C ARG A 5 -9.41 26.45 29.48
N SER A 6 -9.03 26.22 30.74
CA SER A 6 -7.88 25.40 31.13
C SER A 6 -7.95 23.95 30.66
N ARG A 7 -9.14 23.31 30.68
CA ARG A 7 -9.30 21.92 30.22
C ARG A 7 -9.19 21.81 28.71
N LEU A 8 -9.71 22.79 27.98
CA LEU A 8 -9.60 22.83 26.53
C LEU A 8 -8.15 23.04 26.08
N LEU A 9 -7.42 23.96 26.73
CA LEU A 9 -6.00 24.16 26.49
C LEU A 9 -5.19 22.90 26.79
N GLY A 10 -5.46 22.23 27.92
CA GLY A 10 -4.82 20.96 28.26
C GLY A 10 -5.13 19.85 27.24
N LEU A 11 -6.34 19.80 26.70
CA LEU A 11 -6.74 18.83 25.67
C LEU A 11 -5.99 19.04 24.36
N VAL A 12 -5.95 20.29 23.90
CA VAL A 12 -5.27 20.71 22.66
C VAL A 12 -3.77 20.47 22.79
N ALA A 13 -3.16 20.86 23.91
CA ALA A 13 -1.75 20.63 24.18
C ALA A 13 -1.42 19.14 24.21
N LEU A 14 -2.17 18.32 24.96
CA LEU A 14 -1.93 16.88 25.05
C LEU A 14 -2.07 16.19 23.69
N ALA A 15 -3.07 16.57 22.89
CA ALA A 15 -3.26 16.02 21.55
C ALA A 15 -2.14 16.44 20.58
N ALA A 16 -1.53 17.62 20.75
CA ALA A 16 -0.39 18.06 19.94
C ALA A 16 0.92 17.33 20.25
N VAL A 17 1.13 16.88 21.50
CA VAL A 17 2.41 16.28 21.93
C VAL A 17 2.79 15.04 21.10
N VAL A 18 1.86 14.13 20.84
CA VAL A 18 2.19 12.85 20.19
C VAL A 18 2.59 13.01 18.72
N PRO A 19 1.82 13.71 17.87
CA PRO A 19 2.25 14.02 16.49
C PRO A 19 3.60 14.75 16.43
N VAL A 20 3.83 15.72 17.32
CA VAL A 20 5.11 16.46 17.37
C VAL A 20 6.26 15.52 17.73
N ALA A 21 6.10 14.69 18.76
CA ALA A 21 7.12 13.74 19.18
C ALA A 21 7.46 12.73 18.07
N GLN A 22 6.46 12.25 17.32
CA GLN A 22 6.66 11.40 16.16
C GLN A 22 7.45 12.12 15.05
N ASN A 23 7.09 13.35 14.70
CA ASN A 23 7.84 14.11 13.68
C ASN A 23 9.26 14.46 14.11
N VAL A 24 9.52 14.74 15.39
CA VAL A 24 10.90 14.91 15.89
C VAL A 24 11.72 13.65 15.60
N LEU A 25 11.17 12.47 15.90
CA LEU A 25 11.84 11.20 15.61
C LEU A 25 12.07 11.00 14.10
N PHE A 26 11.09 11.34 13.25
CA PHE A 26 11.23 11.19 11.80
C PHE A 26 12.30 12.12 11.22
N LEU A 27 12.36 13.37 11.68
CA LEU A 27 13.41 14.32 11.28
C LEU A 27 14.80 13.84 11.72
N MET A 28 14.93 13.32 12.96
CA MET A 28 16.19 12.77 13.46
C MET A 28 16.70 11.56 12.67
N LEU A 29 15.78 10.80 12.05
CA LEU A 29 16.09 9.59 11.29
C LEU A 29 16.15 9.81 9.76
N ASP A 30 15.94 11.04 9.28
CA ASP A 30 15.73 11.34 7.84
C ASP A 30 14.60 10.48 7.23
N PHE A 31 13.55 10.19 8.01
CA PHE A 31 12.46 9.30 7.64
C PHE A 31 11.27 10.05 7.03
N GLN A 32 11.55 10.86 6.01
CA GLN A 32 10.56 11.75 5.40
C GLN A 32 9.29 11.02 4.94
N SER A 33 9.41 9.79 4.44
CA SER A 33 8.24 9.04 3.97
C SER A 33 7.22 8.68 5.04
N ALA A 34 7.60 8.75 6.31
CA ALA A 34 6.73 8.48 7.45
C ALA A 34 6.07 9.74 8.03
N GLU A 35 6.53 10.94 7.66
CA GLU A 35 6.07 12.19 8.29
C GLU A 35 4.56 12.42 8.10
N GLY A 36 4.00 11.98 6.97
CA GLY A 36 2.55 12.03 6.71
C GLY A 36 1.70 11.19 7.67
N LEU A 37 2.31 10.30 8.45
CA LEU A 37 1.62 9.46 9.44
C LEU A 37 1.42 10.17 10.78
N SER A 38 2.28 11.13 11.14
CA SER A 38 2.27 11.74 12.48
C SER A 38 0.95 12.39 12.88
N PRO A 39 0.14 13.03 12.00
CA PRO A 39 -1.15 13.59 12.38
C PRO A 39 -2.11 12.56 12.99
N GLN A 40 -1.91 11.27 12.71
CA GLN A 40 -2.74 10.20 13.25
C GLN A 40 -2.42 9.84 14.70
N GLY A 41 -1.26 10.24 15.24
CA GLY A 41 -0.81 9.83 16.57
C GLY A 41 -1.80 10.14 17.71
N SER A 42 -2.63 11.17 17.55
CA SER A 42 -3.67 11.58 18.50
C SER A 42 -5.09 11.68 17.90
N ALA A 43 -5.29 11.12 16.70
CA ALA A 43 -6.56 11.13 16.00
C ALA A 43 -7.67 10.42 16.80
N VAL A 44 -8.93 10.57 16.39
CA VAL A 44 -10.03 9.85 17.03
C VAL A 44 -10.02 8.37 16.62
N TRP A 45 -10.57 7.49 17.46
CA TRP A 45 -10.61 6.06 17.14
C TRP A 45 -11.37 5.75 15.84
N PRO A 46 -10.90 4.77 15.04
CA PRO A 46 -9.72 3.91 15.26
C PRO A 46 -8.42 4.40 14.60
N TYR A 47 -8.38 5.60 14.00
CA TYR A 47 -7.28 6.01 13.13
C TYR A 47 -5.92 6.01 13.83
N ASP A 48 -5.90 6.36 15.11
CA ASP A 48 -4.70 6.38 15.93
C ASP A 48 -4.17 4.98 16.28
N SER A 49 -5.06 4.03 16.54
CA SER A 49 -4.74 2.61 16.78
C SER A 49 -4.32 1.94 15.47
N TYR A 50 -4.89 2.34 14.34
CA TYR A 50 -4.43 1.92 13.01
C TYR A 50 -3.03 2.44 12.68
N ASN A 51 -2.69 3.67 13.08
CA ASN A 51 -1.31 4.15 13.06
C ASN A 51 -0.40 3.25 13.92
N ASP A 52 -0.74 3.01 15.18
CA ASP A 52 0.10 2.22 16.09
C ASP A 52 0.35 0.79 15.57
N MET A 53 -0.69 0.13 15.07
CA MET A 53 -0.56 -1.24 14.56
C MET A 53 0.28 -1.30 13.30
N ARG A 54 0.23 -0.30 12.40
CA ARG A 54 1.13 -0.26 11.23
C ARG A 54 2.60 -0.17 11.64
N TRP A 55 2.93 0.62 12.68
CA TRP A 55 4.29 0.69 13.22
C TRP A 55 4.70 -0.63 13.88
N LEU A 56 3.86 -1.15 14.76
CA LEU A 56 4.13 -2.40 15.48
C LEU A 56 4.34 -3.56 14.53
N LEU A 57 3.50 -3.72 13.49
CA LEU A 57 3.59 -4.83 12.56
C LEU A 57 4.85 -4.77 11.67
N VAL A 58 5.42 -3.59 11.42
CA VAL A 58 6.68 -3.46 10.68
C VAL A 58 7.90 -3.65 11.58
N TYR A 59 7.88 -3.08 12.79
CA TYR A 59 9.07 -2.96 13.64
C TYR A 59 9.06 -3.92 14.84
N HIS A 60 9.11 -5.22 14.56
CA HIS A 60 9.45 -6.26 15.54
C HIS A 60 10.14 -7.42 14.81
N SER A 61 11.12 -8.08 15.44
CA SER A 61 11.85 -9.21 14.85
C SER A 61 11.53 -10.57 15.47
N THR A 62 10.83 -10.59 16.61
CA THR A 62 10.46 -11.82 17.33
C THR A 62 9.04 -11.72 17.87
N TRP A 63 8.43 -12.87 18.19
CA TRP A 63 7.12 -12.92 18.83
C TRP A 63 7.10 -12.25 20.21
N GLN A 64 8.19 -12.34 20.97
CA GLN A 64 8.32 -11.66 22.25
C GLN A 64 8.34 -10.14 22.07
N ALA A 65 9.11 -9.63 21.10
CA ALA A 65 9.13 -8.21 20.78
C ALA A 65 7.76 -7.70 20.32
N TYR A 66 7.05 -8.50 19.50
CA TYR A 66 5.67 -8.20 19.11
C TYR A 66 4.72 -8.16 20.31
N ALA A 67 4.76 -9.17 21.19
CA ALA A 67 3.86 -9.24 22.36
C ALA A 67 4.11 -8.08 23.33
N VAL A 68 5.38 -7.77 23.63
CA VAL A 68 5.75 -6.62 24.47
C VAL A 68 5.31 -5.31 23.80
N GLY A 69 5.62 -5.15 22.50
CA GLY A 69 5.22 -3.96 21.74
C GLY A 69 3.71 -3.77 21.69
N LEU A 70 2.93 -4.84 21.57
CA LEU A 70 1.46 -4.82 21.60
C LEU A 70 0.94 -4.35 22.96
N VAL A 71 1.46 -4.90 24.05
CA VAL A 71 1.08 -4.50 25.42
C VAL A 71 1.41 -3.02 25.66
N VAL A 72 2.59 -2.58 25.24
CA VAL A 72 3.01 -1.17 25.35
C VAL A 72 2.11 -0.26 24.50
N ALA A 73 1.83 -0.62 23.25
CA ALA A 73 0.95 0.15 22.37
C ALA A 73 -0.46 0.28 22.97
N ILE A 74 -1.05 -0.82 23.44
CA ILE A 74 -2.36 -0.82 24.11
C ILE A 74 -2.34 0.05 25.37
N GLY A 75 -1.29 -0.08 26.20
CA GLY A 75 -1.15 0.68 27.45
C GLY A 75 -1.06 2.17 27.20
N LEU A 76 -0.14 2.60 26.35
CA LEU A 76 0.06 4.02 26.00
C LEU A 76 -1.19 4.60 25.32
N ARG A 77 -1.79 3.87 24.38
CA ARG A 77 -3.03 4.28 23.69
C ARG A 77 -4.19 4.43 24.67
N GLY A 78 -4.42 3.44 25.52
CA GLY A 78 -5.49 3.48 26.51
C GLY A 78 -5.32 4.61 27.53
N LEU A 79 -4.10 4.89 27.97
CA LEU A 79 -3.77 6.01 28.84
C LEU A 79 -4.03 7.36 28.16
N LEU A 80 -3.55 7.54 26.93
CA LEU A 80 -3.74 8.76 26.15
C LEU A 80 -5.22 9.02 25.89
N CYS A 81 -5.96 8.03 25.39
CA CYS A 81 -7.40 8.14 25.15
C CYS A 81 -8.17 8.43 26.44
N ALA A 82 -7.82 7.80 27.57
CA ALA A 82 -8.43 8.10 28.87
C ALA A 82 -8.23 9.57 29.28
N ALA A 83 -7.03 10.11 29.06
CA ALA A 83 -6.72 11.50 29.35
C ALA A 83 -7.47 12.46 28.41
N LEU A 84 -7.47 12.20 27.10
CA LEU A 84 -8.20 12.99 26.10
C LEU A 84 -9.71 12.98 26.36
N VAL A 85 -10.33 11.81 26.53
CA VAL A 85 -11.76 11.66 26.90
C VAL A 85 -12.06 12.38 28.21
N GLY A 86 -11.14 12.27 29.17
CA GLY A 86 -11.26 12.93 30.45
C GLY A 86 -11.26 14.46 30.34
N LEU A 87 -10.36 15.03 29.54
CA LEU A 87 -10.28 16.47 29.33
C LEU A 87 -11.42 17.01 28.46
N ALA A 88 -11.91 16.19 27.52
CA ALA A 88 -13.02 16.50 26.61
C ALA A 88 -14.43 16.35 27.22
N TRP A 89 -14.55 15.82 28.45
CA TRP A 89 -15.85 15.51 29.04
C TRP A 89 -16.69 16.78 29.29
N PRO A 90 -17.94 16.86 28.77
CA PRO A 90 -18.74 18.08 28.84
C PRO A 90 -19.04 18.55 30.26
N ALA A 91 -18.94 19.87 30.47
CA ALA A 91 -19.41 20.51 31.69
C ALA A 91 -20.92 20.31 31.88
N GLY A 92 -21.35 20.00 33.11
CA GLY A 92 -22.76 19.77 33.45
C GLY A 92 -23.30 18.37 33.10
N SER A 93 -22.45 17.43 32.67
CA SER A 93 -22.83 16.02 32.58
C SER A 93 -22.10 15.18 33.64
N PRO A 94 -22.77 14.19 34.26
CA PRO A 94 -22.12 13.27 35.19
C PRO A 94 -20.91 12.63 34.53
N ARG A 95 -19.74 12.77 35.14
CA ARG A 95 -18.49 12.19 34.65
C ARG A 95 -18.17 10.93 35.43
N PRO A 96 -17.87 9.80 34.76
CA PRO A 96 -17.38 8.61 35.44
C PRO A 96 -16.08 8.89 36.20
N THR A 97 -15.80 8.09 37.22
CA THR A 97 -14.53 8.19 37.97
C THR A 97 -13.33 8.00 37.03
N ARG A 98 -12.19 8.63 37.37
CA ARG A 98 -10.96 8.54 36.57
C ARG A 98 -10.54 7.08 36.32
N ARG A 99 -10.63 6.24 37.37
CA ARG A 99 -10.36 4.80 37.28
C ARG A 99 -11.25 4.10 36.24
N ARG A 100 -12.55 4.42 36.21
CA ARG A 100 -13.49 3.81 35.25
C ARG A 100 -13.21 4.27 33.81
N ILE A 101 -12.86 5.53 33.60
CA ILE A 101 -12.44 6.03 32.27
C ILE A 101 -11.18 5.30 31.83
N LEU A 102 -10.19 5.18 32.72
CA LEU A 102 -8.92 4.51 32.42
C LEU A 102 -9.11 3.04 32.06
N LEU A 103 -9.70 2.23 32.95
CA LEU A 103 -9.89 0.79 32.71
C LEU A 103 -10.69 0.52 31.44
N ARG A 104 -11.69 1.36 31.17
CA ARG A 104 -12.47 1.28 29.94
C ARG A 104 -11.62 1.55 28.71
N ASN A 105 -10.86 2.63 28.70
CA ASN A 105 -10.07 3.00 27.52
C ASN A 105 -8.92 2.01 27.28
N LEU A 106 -8.35 1.40 28.33
CA LEU A 106 -7.43 0.26 28.19
C LEU A 106 -8.12 -0.94 27.52
N GLY A 107 -9.31 -1.33 27.99
CA GLY A 107 -10.06 -2.44 27.39
C GLY A 107 -10.48 -2.18 25.94
N ILE A 108 -10.90 -0.95 25.61
CA ILE A 108 -11.26 -0.59 24.23
C ILE A 108 -10.03 -0.42 23.35
N ALA A 109 -8.88 0.04 23.87
CA ALA A 109 -7.63 0.05 23.12
C ALA A 109 -7.21 -1.37 22.73
N ALA A 110 -7.31 -2.34 23.66
CA ALA A 110 -7.05 -3.75 23.37
C ALA A 110 -8.02 -4.30 22.30
N LEU A 111 -9.32 -4.06 22.46
CA LEU A 111 -10.33 -4.49 21.49
C LEU A 111 -10.10 -3.87 20.10
N THR A 112 -9.81 -2.57 20.07
CA THR A 112 -9.56 -1.84 18.81
C THR A 112 -8.29 -2.33 18.14
N ALA A 113 -7.22 -2.59 18.90
CA ALA A 113 -6.00 -3.19 18.35
C ALA A 113 -6.32 -4.52 17.65
N VAL A 114 -7.07 -5.42 18.29
CA VAL A 114 -7.48 -6.70 17.67
C VAL A 114 -8.31 -6.50 16.40
N ILE A 115 -9.32 -5.63 16.44
CA ILE A 115 -10.19 -5.35 15.28
C ILE A 115 -9.38 -4.75 14.12
N VAL A 116 -8.44 -3.86 14.42
CA VAL A 116 -7.72 -3.07 13.41
C VAL A 116 -6.53 -3.83 12.80
N THR A 117 -5.98 -4.79 13.54
CA THR A 117 -4.77 -5.55 13.16
C THR A 117 -4.85 -6.21 11.76
N PRO A 118 -5.94 -6.89 11.35
CA PRO A 118 -6.04 -7.45 10.00
C PRO A 118 -5.89 -6.40 8.88
N PHE A 119 -6.39 -5.19 9.09
CA PHE A 119 -6.29 -4.11 8.11
C PHE A 119 -4.88 -3.49 8.10
N ALA A 120 -4.22 -3.43 9.26
CA ALA A 120 -2.81 -3.04 9.32
C ALA A 120 -1.92 -4.09 8.64
N ALA A 121 -2.25 -5.38 8.70
CA ALA A 121 -1.59 -6.43 7.92
C ALA A 121 -1.81 -6.26 6.40
N LEU A 122 -3.03 -5.90 5.96
CA LEU A 122 -3.25 -5.54 4.55
C LEU A 122 -2.43 -4.32 4.12
N ALA A 123 -2.20 -3.34 5.00
CA ALA A 123 -1.29 -2.23 4.71
C ALA A 123 0.16 -2.71 4.54
N VAL A 124 0.59 -3.73 5.30
CA VAL A 124 1.88 -4.42 5.08
C VAL A 124 1.89 -5.08 3.70
N ALA A 125 0.85 -5.81 3.31
CA ALA A 125 0.75 -6.37 1.95
C ALA A 125 0.82 -5.28 0.87
N ALA A 126 0.12 -4.16 1.05
CA ALA A 126 0.22 -2.99 0.18
C ALA A 126 1.66 -2.48 0.08
N GLY A 127 2.40 -2.45 1.19
CA GLY A 127 3.83 -2.08 1.19
C GLY A 127 4.72 -3.07 0.46
N VAL A 128 4.35 -4.36 0.41
CA VAL A 128 5.11 -5.40 -0.30
C VAL A 128 4.89 -5.33 -1.80
N VAL A 129 3.64 -5.27 -2.26
CA VAL A 129 3.36 -5.33 -3.71
C VAL A 129 3.10 -3.97 -4.35
N SER A 130 2.87 -2.92 -3.56
CA SER A 130 2.45 -1.59 -4.05
C SER A 130 1.22 -1.68 -4.96
N LEU A 131 0.11 -2.18 -4.40
CA LEU A 131 -1.19 -2.23 -5.07
C LEU A 131 -2.26 -1.47 -4.27
N SER A 132 -3.03 -0.64 -4.97
CA SER A 132 -3.96 0.33 -4.37
C SER A 132 -5.13 -0.32 -3.67
N TRP A 133 -5.57 -1.47 -4.17
CA TRP A 133 -6.72 -2.17 -3.63
C TRP A 133 -6.45 -2.67 -2.21
N PHE A 134 -5.20 -3.03 -1.87
CA PHE A 134 -4.82 -3.33 -0.48
C PHE A 134 -4.91 -2.08 0.41
N VAL A 135 -4.53 -0.91 -0.11
CA VAL A 135 -4.67 0.36 0.61
C VAL A 135 -6.15 0.64 0.87
N PHE A 136 -7.02 0.54 -0.14
CA PHE A 136 -8.45 0.75 0.04
C PHE A 136 -9.08 -0.28 0.99
N ALA A 137 -8.72 -1.56 0.88
CA ALA A 137 -9.19 -2.62 1.76
C ALA A 137 -8.70 -2.43 3.21
N ALA A 138 -7.57 -1.76 3.42
CA ALA A 138 -7.06 -1.41 4.75
C ALA A 138 -7.75 -0.16 5.34
N VAL A 139 -8.05 0.84 4.51
CA VAL A 139 -8.57 2.16 4.96
C VAL A 139 -10.09 2.19 5.09
N ALA A 140 -10.84 1.62 4.13
CA ALA A 140 -12.30 1.67 4.13
C ALA A 140 -12.94 1.14 5.43
N PRO A 141 -12.44 0.05 6.06
CA PRO A 141 -12.92 -0.40 7.37
C PRO A 141 -12.75 0.65 8.48
N MET A 142 -11.72 1.51 8.43
CA MET A 142 -11.51 2.53 9.45
C MET A 142 -12.63 3.58 9.43
N LEU A 143 -13.03 4.02 8.23
CA LEU A 143 -14.16 4.92 8.03
C LEU A 143 -15.48 4.34 8.57
N LEU A 144 -15.70 3.06 8.31
CA LEU A 144 -16.89 2.34 8.76
C LEU A 144 -16.93 2.18 10.29
N LEU A 145 -15.78 1.87 10.90
CA LEU A 145 -15.66 1.56 12.33
C LEU A 145 -15.58 2.80 13.22
N ALA A 146 -15.06 3.93 12.71
CA ALA A 146 -14.83 5.16 13.47
C ALA A 146 -15.99 5.61 14.37
N PRO A 147 -17.22 5.81 13.85
CA PRO A 147 -18.29 6.32 14.69
C PRO A 147 -18.73 5.32 15.79
N PHE A 148 -18.44 4.03 15.64
CA PHE A 148 -18.78 3.00 16.63
C PHE A 148 -17.71 2.87 17.71
N LEU A 149 -16.43 2.76 17.31
CA LEU A 149 -15.32 2.59 18.25
C LEU A 149 -15.06 3.86 19.07
N GLN A 150 -15.26 5.04 18.48
CA GLN A 150 -15.20 6.30 19.20
C GLN A 150 -16.26 6.38 20.32
N ARG A 151 -17.48 5.88 20.08
CA ARG A 151 -18.54 5.77 21.11
C ARG A 151 -18.15 4.78 22.22
N ALA A 152 -17.38 3.75 21.87
CA ALA A 152 -16.91 2.73 22.80
C ALA A 152 -16.00 3.29 23.89
N ALA A 153 -15.26 4.36 23.64
CA ALA A 153 -14.45 5.07 24.64
C ALA A 153 -15.25 5.69 25.79
N ILE A 154 -16.57 5.87 25.60
CA ILE A 154 -17.36 6.83 26.38
C ILE A 154 -18.46 6.14 27.20
N GLY A 155 -19.38 5.40 26.55
CA GLY A 155 -20.63 4.93 27.19
C GLY A 155 -20.85 3.41 27.11
N ALA A 156 -21.26 2.75 28.20
CA ALA A 156 -21.23 1.26 28.31
C ALA A 156 -22.11 0.54 27.26
N GLY A 157 -23.20 1.17 26.82
CA GLY A 157 -24.06 0.68 25.74
C GLY A 157 -23.60 1.05 24.33
N TRP A 158 -22.29 1.18 24.09
CA TRP A 158 -21.73 1.60 22.80
C TRP A 158 -22.06 0.64 21.66
N TRP A 159 -22.20 -0.64 21.98
CA TRP A 159 -22.44 -1.71 21.02
C TRP A 159 -23.88 -1.74 20.49
N ARG A 160 -24.80 -1.01 21.12
CA ARG A 160 -26.22 -0.95 20.72
C ARG A 160 -26.58 0.36 20.02
N GLY A 161 -27.40 0.25 18.98
CA GLY A 161 -27.95 1.37 18.22
C GLY A 161 -26.94 2.10 17.36
N LEU A 162 -27.46 2.84 16.39
CA LEU A 162 -26.66 3.60 15.45
C LEU A 162 -26.02 4.82 16.12
N PRO A 163 -24.77 5.17 15.76
CA PRO A 163 -24.17 6.46 16.06
C PRO A 163 -25.07 7.63 15.63
N SER A 164 -24.99 8.75 16.35
CA SER A 164 -25.68 9.96 15.91
C SER A 164 -25.02 10.51 14.64
N ALA A 165 -25.78 11.21 13.79
CA ALA A 165 -25.23 11.85 12.58
C ALA A 165 -24.07 12.82 12.91
N ALA A 166 -24.14 13.49 14.06
CA ALA A 166 -23.05 14.31 14.56
C ALA A 166 -21.78 13.49 14.82
N LEU A 167 -21.90 12.32 15.45
CA LEU A 167 -20.75 11.45 15.72
C LEU A 167 -20.11 10.96 14.42
N VAL A 168 -20.92 10.54 13.45
CA VAL A 168 -20.47 10.17 12.11
C VAL A 168 -19.74 11.34 11.44
N GLY A 169 -20.34 12.52 11.44
CA GLY A 169 -19.75 13.73 10.84
C GLY A 169 -18.40 14.10 11.46
N TRP A 170 -18.25 14.04 12.78
CA TRP A 170 -16.97 14.32 13.44
C TRP A 170 -15.90 13.26 13.15
N SER A 171 -16.28 11.98 13.10
CA SER A 171 -15.35 10.90 12.75
C SER A 171 -14.89 10.96 11.28
N LEU A 172 -15.76 11.37 10.36
CA LEU A 172 -15.40 11.60 8.95
C LEU A 172 -14.55 12.87 8.78
N LEU A 173 -14.84 13.93 9.55
CA LEU A 173 -14.03 15.14 9.53
C LEU A 173 -12.61 14.88 10.03
N ASP A 174 -12.43 14.03 11.05
CA ASP A 174 -11.09 13.63 11.52
C ASP A 174 -10.29 12.93 10.42
N PHE A 175 -10.91 12.01 9.67
CA PHE A 175 -10.29 11.39 8.49
C PHE A 175 -9.82 12.43 7.47
N VAL A 176 -10.65 13.44 7.18
CA VAL A 176 -10.28 14.51 6.24
C VAL A 176 -9.13 15.34 6.80
N VAL A 177 -9.19 15.73 8.08
CA VAL A 177 -8.17 16.54 8.75
C VAL A 177 -6.82 15.82 8.75
N ILE A 178 -6.75 14.55 9.14
CA ILE A 178 -5.48 13.81 9.19
C ILE A 178 -4.94 13.49 7.79
N THR A 179 -5.80 13.31 6.79
CA THR A 179 -5.40 13.14 5.39
C THR A 179 -4.78 14.43 4.84
N ILE A 180 -5.44 15.57 5.03
CA ILE A 180 -4.94 16.88 4.58
C ILE A 180 -3.68 17.26 5.36
N ALA A 181 -3.65 17.07 6.68
CA ALA A 181 -2.48 17.35 7.48
C ALA A 181 -1.27 16.51 7.02
N GLY A 182 -1.47 15.22 6.73
CA GLY A 182 -0.42 14.35 6.18
C GLY A 182 0.10 14.85 4.83
N ALA A 183 -0.79 15.33 3.96
CA ALA A 183 -0.42 15.96 2.69
C ALA A 183 0.36 17.28 2.85
N VAL A 184 -0.03 18.11 3.82
CA VAL A 184 0.62 19.40 4.11
C VAL A 184 2.02 19.18 4.68
N VAL A 185 2.21 18.18 5.55
CA VAL A 185 3.53 17.82 6.08
C VAL A 185 4.55 17.60 4.95
N TRP A 186 4.14 16.97 3.85
CA TRP A 186 5.01 16.76 2.68
C TRP A 186 5.34 18.02 1.86
N ARG A 187 4.58 19.10 2.03
CA ARG A 187 4.76 20.36 1.30
C ARG A 187 5.63 21.36 2.05
N VAL A 188 5.85 21.15 3.34
CA VAL A 188 6.64 22.06 4.18
C VAL A 188 8.05 21.51 4.41
N PRO A 189 9.08 22.37 4.47
CA PRO A 189 10.45 21.91 4.64
C PRO A 189 10.78 21.62 6.12
N GLY A 190 11.46 20.49 6.36
CA GLY A 190 12.20 20.18 7.59
C GLY A 190 11.41 20.47 8.87
N TRP A 191 11.91 21.41 9.68
CA TRP A 191 11.34 21.73 11.00
C TRP A 191 9.92 22.31 10.98
N TRP A 192 9.44 22.84 9.85
CA TRP A 192 8.06 23.31 9.73
C TRP A 192 7.02 22.18 9.85
N THR A 193 7.44 20.94 9.61
CA THR A 193 6.61 19.74 9.86
C THR A 193 6.21 19.62 11.33
N LEU A 194 7.00 20.15 12.27
CA LEU A 194 6.65 20.19 13.69
C LEU A 194 5.46 21.12 13.95
N ALA A 195 5.44 22.29 13.30
CA ALA A 195 4.33 23.24 13.42
C ALA A 195 3.05 22.64 12.82
N VAL A 196 3.14 21.99 11.66
CA VAL A 196 2.00 21.30 11.04
C VAL A 196 1.49 20.17 11.93
N ALA A 197 2.38 19.35 12.50
CA ALA A 197 1.98 18.30 13.45
C ALA A 197 1.35 18.86 14.72
N ALA A 198 1.85 19.97 15.26
CA ALA A 198 1.26 20.63 16.42
C ALA A 198 -0.16 21.14 16.11
N VAL A 199 -0.35 21.79 14.95
CA VAL A 199 -1.66 22.26 14.49
C VAL A 199 -2.62 21.09 14.23
N ALA A 200 -2.14 20.01 13.61
CA ALA A 200 -2.94 18.82 13.37
C ALA A 200 -3.38 18.15 14.68
N GLY A 201 -2.46 17.95 15.61
CA GLY A 201 -2.80 17.43 16.94
C GLY A 201 -3.73 18.36 17.72
N ALA A 202 -3.57 19.67 17.59
CA ALA A 202 -4.52 20.64 18.16
C ALA A 202 -5.93 20.48 17.57
N ALA A 203 -6.04 20.31 16.25
CA ALA A 203 -7.31 20.03 15.57
C ALA A 203 -7.93 18.71 16.06
N ASN A 204 -7.12 17.65 16.19
CA ASN A 204 -7.56 16.38 16.78
C ASN A 204 -8.12 16.59 18.20
N GLY A 205 -7.47 17.42 19.02
CA GLY A 205 -7.98 17.78 20.36
C GLY A 205 -9.37 18.45 20.31
N LEU A 206 -9.60 19.35 19.36
CA LEU A 206 -10.92 19.95 19.14
C LEU A 206 -11.95 18.92 18.67
N LEU A 207 -11.56 17.99 17.81
CA LEU A 207 -12.39 16.89 17.32
C LEU A 207 -12.74 15.94 18.46
N TRP A 208 -11.79 15.53 19.30
CA TRP A 208 -12.05 14.79 20.54
C TRP A 208 -13.09 15.49 21.43
N ASN A 209 -12.98 16.80 21.61
CA ASN A 209 -13.97 17.57 22.36
C ASN A 209 -15.38 17.52 21.74
N ARG A 210 -15.51 17.60 20.41
CA ARG A 210 -16.81 17.51 19.72
C ARG A 210 -17.37 16.10 19.72
N SER A 211 -16.53 15.12 19.44
CA SER A 211 -16.78 13.69 19.44
C SER A 211 -17.29 13.19 20.80
N VAL A 212 -16.61 13.56 21.88
CA VAL A 212 -17.01 13.16 23.25
C VAL A 212 -18.35 13.77 23.62
N ARG A 213 -18.58 15.05 23.30
CA ARG A 213 -19.89 15.69 23.54
C ARG A 213 -21.01 15.01 22.76
N ALA A 214 -20.80 14.71 21.48
CA ALA A 214 -21.80 14.07 20.63
C ALA A 214 -22.18 12.65 21.10
N ALA A 215 -21.24 11.94 21.73
CA ALA A 215 -21.48 10.61 22.29
C ALA A 215 -22.04 10.62 23.72
N VAL A 216 -21.71 11.61 24.55
CA VAL A 216 -22.29 11.76 25.90
C VAL A 216 -23.73 12.30 25.83
N ARG A 217 -24.00 13.22 24.90
CA ARG A 217 -25.32 13.85 24.71
C ARG A 217 -25.85 13.58 23.30
N PRO A 218 -26.15 12.33 22.94
CA PRO A 218 -26.70 12.03 21.62
C PRO A 218 -28.09 12.66 21.49
N ALA A 219 -28.33 13.41 20.41
CA ALA A 219 -29.64 14.00 20.15
C ALA A 219 -30.74 12.92 20.01
N ARG A 220 -30.43 11.82 19.32
CA ARG A 220 -31.29 10.64 19.18
C ARG A 220 -30.45 9.41 18.86
N VAL A 221 -30.70 8.29 19.55
CA VAL A 221 -30.10 6.99 19.24
C VAL A 221 -31.14 6.13 18.52
N ARG A 222 -30.96 5.92 17.21
CA ARG A 222 -31.81 5.02 16.43
C ARG A 222 -31.43 3.56 16.75
N TRP A 223 -32.42 2.67 16.75
CA TRP A 223 -32.24 1.23 17.03
C TRP A 223 -31.52 0.93 18.36
N ALA A 224 -31.82 1.68 19.41
CA ALA A 224 -31.10 1.64 20.69
C ALA A 224 -31.00 0.26 21.37
N ARG A 225 -31.81 -0.73 20.97
CA ARG A 225 -31.77 -2.11 21.48
C ARG A 225 -31.00 -3.09 20.59
N VAL A 226 -30.76 -2.75 19.32
CA VAL A 226 -30.12 -3.63 18.33
C VAL A 226 -28.61 -3.60 18.51
N PRO A 227 -27.90 -4.75 18.53
CA PRO A 227 -26.44 -4.82 18.63
C PRO A 227 -25.75 -4.45 17.31
N VAL A 228 -25.88 -3.19 16.89
CA VAL A 228 -25.38 -2.74 15.58
C VAL A 228 -23.85 -2.83 15.47
N ALA A 229 -23.10 -2.49 16.53
CA ALA A 229 -21.64 -2.44 16.42
C ALA A 229 -21.00 -3.81 16.12
N PRO A 230 -21.40 -4.93 16.77
CA PRO A 230 -20.94 -6.27 16.38
C PRO A 230 -21.18 -6.61 14.90
N PHE A 231 -22.35 -6.26 14.33
CA PHE A 231 -22.62 -6.49 12.91
C PHE A 231 -21.71 -5.66 12.00
N VAL A 232 -21.49 -4.39 12.37
CA VAL A 232 -20.58 -3.52 11.61
C VAL A 232 -19.13 -3.99 11.71
N VAL A 233 -18.70 -4.48 12.87
CA VAL A 233 -17.38 -5.11 13.05
C VAL A 233 -17.25 -6.36 12.18
N ALA A 234 -18.26 -7.23 12.17
CA ALA A 234 -18.27 -8.42 11.32
C ALA A 234 -18.22 -8.05 9.82
N LEU A 235 -18.99 -7.04 9.40
CA LEU A 235 -18.97 -6.52 8.04
C LEU A 235 -17.61 -5.93 7.68
N ALA A 236 -16.99 -5.17 8.59
CA ALA A 236 -15.65 -4.61 8.39
C ALA A 236 -14.60 -5.73 8.26
N LEU A 237 -14.67 -6.76 9.11
CA LEU A 237 -13.75 -7.91 9.07
C LEU A 237 -13.96 -8.82 7.85
N ALA A 238 -15.11 -8.72 7.17
CA ALA A 238 -15.34 -9.42 5.91
C ALA A 238 -14.61 -8.75 4.73
N ILE A 239 -14.33 -7.43 4.79
CA ILE A 239 -13.72 -6.67 3.68
C ILE A 239 -12.38 -7.27 3.19
N PRO A 240 -11.42 -7.65 4.06
CA PRO A 240 -10.18 -8.31 3.63
C PRO A 240 -10.45 -9.56 2.83
N LEU A 241 -11.40 -10.39 3.30
CA LEU A 241 -11.75 -11.67 2.67
C LEU A 241 -12.47 -11.44 1.35
N THR A 242 -13.45 -10.53 1.30
CA THR A 242 -14.17 -10.24 0.06
C THR A 242 -13.26 -9.59 -0.98
N ALA A 243 -12.35 -8.71 -0.57
CA ALA A 243 -11.35 -8.14 -1.47
C ALA A 243 -10.50 -9.25 -2.12
N GLN A 244 -9.95 -10.19 -1.32
CA GLN A 244 -9.21 -11.33 -1.86
C GLN A 244 -10.07 -12.20 -2.79
N VAL A 245 -11.29 -12.57 -2.37
CA VAL A 245 -12.19 -13.42 -3.17
C VAL A 245 -12.54 -12.76 -4.51
N VAL A 246 -12.78 -11.44 -4.51
CA VAL A 246 -13.10 -10.70 -5.73
C VAL A 246 -11.87 -10.63 -6.65
N THR A 247 -10.68 -10.36 -6.12
CA THR A 247 -9.45 -10.30 -6.94
C THR A 247 -9.02 -11.66 -7.46
N SER A 248 -9.30 -12.75 -6.74
CA SER A 248 -8.99 -14.12 -7.16
C SER A 248 -10.09 -14.76 -8.02
N SER A 249 -11.25 -14.09 -8.19
CA SER A 249 -12.40 -14.63 -8.94
C SER A 249 -12.12 -14.81 -10.43
N PRO A 250 -12.61 -15.88 -11.08
CA PRO A 250 -12.51 -16.08 -12.53
C PRO A 250 -13.07 -14.93 -13.39
N ALA A 251 -14.00 -14.14 -12.86
CA ALA A 251 -14.56 -12.98 -13.57
C ALA A 251 -13.62 -11.75 -13.56
N TYR A 252 -12.67 -11.70 -12.62
CA TYR A 252 -11.62 -10.69 -12.53
C TYR A 252 -10.26 -11.21 -13.04
N GLN A 253 -10.09 -12.54 -13.10
CA GLN A 253 -9.04 -13.13 -13.90
C GLN A 253 -9.31 -12.76 -15.35
N VAL A 254 -8.39 -11.99 -15.93
CA VAL A 254 -8.43 -11.64 -17.34
C VAL A 254 -8.60 -12.95 -18.11
N GLY A 255 -9.43 -12.95 -19.16
CA GLY A 255 -9.43 -14.04 -20.13
C GLY A 255 -8.02 -14.26 -20.71
N ALA A 256 -7.89 -15.06 -21.77
CA ALA A 256 -6.58 -15.21 -22.41
C ALA A 256 -5.95 -13.82 -22.66
N PHE A 257 -4.79 -13.57 -22.04
CA PHE A 257 -4.03 -12.33 -22.11
C PHE A 257 -3.69 -12.08 -23.57
N ARG A 258 -4.45 -11.15 -24.16
CA ARG A 258 -4.35 -10.82 -25.57
C ARG A 258 -4.45 -9.31 -25.77
N PRO A 259 -3.35 -8.58 -25.51
CA PRO A 259 -3.24 -7.16 -25.85
C PRO A 259 -3.58 -6.88 -27.31
N LEU A 260 -4.15 -5.70 -27.57
CA LEU A 260 -4.56 -5.28 -28.93
C LEU A 260 -3.37 -5.24 -29.91
N LEU A 261 -2.14 -5.10 -29.41
CA LEU A 261 -0.93 -5.13 -30.23
C LEU A 261 -0.74 -6.49 -30.93
N LEU A 262 -1.22 -7.59 -30.33
CA LEU A 262 -1.05 -8.94 -30.88
C LEU A 262 -1.97 -9.20 -32.09
N ASP A 263 -3.03 -8.42 -32.27
CA ASP A 263 -4.03 -8.62 -33.32
C ASP A 263 -3.81 -7.74 -34.56
N ARG A 264 -2.67 -7.04 -34.65
CA ARG A 264 -2.34 -6.16 -35.76
C ARG A 264 -0.87 -6.28 -36.18
N LYS A 265 -0.58 -5.89 -37.43
CA LYS A 265 0.78 -5.73 -37.93
C LYS A 265 1.43 -4.48 -37.33
N LEU A 266 2.69 -4.57 -36.92
CA LEU A 266 3.43 -3.40 -36.47
C LEU A 266 3.69 -2.45 -37.66
N PRO A 267 3.59 -1.12 -37.46
CA PRO A 267 4.01 -0.17 -38.47
C PRO A 267 5.49 -0.32 -38.83
N ALA A 268 5.84 -0.04 -40.08
CA ALA A 268 7.23 -0.10 -40.56
C ALA A 268 8.18 0.85 -39.83
N SER A 269 7.65 1.90 -39.19
CA SER A 269 8.39 2.84 -38.35
C SER A 269 8.93 2.23 -37.06
N VAL A 270 8.31 1.17 -36.55
CA VAL A 270 8.80 0.47 -35.35
C VAL A 270 10.02 -0.35 -35.78
N PRO A 271 11.22 -0.18 -35.20
CA PRO A 271 12.42 -0.93 -35.57
C PRO A 271 12.61 -2.23 -34.77
N TYR A 272 11.79 -2.47 -33.75
CA TYR A 272 11.94 -3.58 -32.80
C TYR A 272 11.16 -4.84 -33.18
N ALA A 273 11.69 -6.01 -32.79
CA ALA A 273 10.85 -7.16 -32.49
C ALA A 273 10.30 -7.00 -31.06
N VAL A 274 9.07 -7.44 -30.79
CA VAL A 274 8.36 -7.11 -29.55
C VAL A 274 8.00 -8.38 -28.77
N ILE A 275 8.29 -8.39 -27.47
CA ILE A 275 7.77 -9.39 -26.53
C ILE A 275 6.83 -8.72 -25.55
N VAL A 276 5.61 -9.24 -25.42
CA VAL A 276 4.59 -8.75 -24.50
C VAL A 276 4.47 -9.67 -23.30
N LEU A 277 4.63 -9.13 -22.10
CA LEU A 277 4.64 -9.87 -20.83
C LEU A 277 3.35 -9.62 -20.05
N GLY A 278 2.62 -10.71 -19.80
CA GLY A 278 1.34 -10.67 -19.10
C GLY A 278 1.46 -10.40 -17.59
N PRO A 279 0.36 -9.90 -16.99
CA PRO A 279 0.30 -9.62 -15.56
C PRO A 279 0.22 -10.89 -14.73
N HIS A 280 0.35 -10.73 -13.41
CA HIS A 280 0.13 -11.78 -12.43
C HIS A 280 -1.25 -12.42 -12.59
N ASN A 281 -1.33 -13.73 -12.39
CA ASN A 281 -2.55 -14.52 -12.57
C ASN A 281 -3.15 -14.51 -14.00
N SER A 282 -2.40 -14.04 -15.00
CA SER A 282 -2.82 -14.09 -16.40
C SER A 282 -2.77 -15.50 -17.00
N ARG A 283 -3.39 -15.69 -18.16
CA ARG A 283 -3.36 -16.95 -18.93
C ARG A 283 -3.03 -16.66 -20.38
N TYR A 284 -2.37 -17.58 -21.07
CA TYR A 284 -2.09 -17.47 -22.50
C TYR A 284 -2.49 -18.77 -23.19
N ASP A 285 -3.27 -18.65 -24.25
CA ASP A 285 -3.88 -19.77 -24.97
C ASP A 285 -2.99 -20.36 -26.08
N GLY A 286 -1.77 -19.85 -26.26
CA GLY A 286 -0.84 -20.33 -27.29
C GLY A 286 -1.09 -19.76 -28.68
N ARG A 287 -2.09 -18.90 -28.87
CA ARG A 287 -2.36 -18.31 -30.19
C ARG A 287 -1.27 -17.30 -30.57
N PRO A 288 -0.63 -17.44 -31.74
CA PRO A 288 0.42 -16.52 -32.16
C PRO A 288 -0.14 -15.11 -32.39
N ALA A 289 0.76 -14.12 -32.34
CA ALA A 289 0.46 -12.76 -32.80
C ALA A 289 0.24 -12.76 -34.32
N HIS A 290 -0.51 -11.78 -34.80
CA HIS A 290 -0.72 -11.54 -36.22
C HIS A 290 0.59 -11.17 -36.94
N ASP A 291 1.49 -10.44 -36.27
CA ASP A 291 2.81 -10.10 -36.78
C ASP A 291 3.88 -11.07 -36.26
N PRO A 292 4.65 -11.75 -37.12
CA PRO A 292 5.69 -12.71 -36.69
C PRO A 292 6.86 -12.09 -35.92
N VAL A 293 6.99 -10.76 -35.92
CA VAL A 293 8.00 -10.04 -35.12
C VAL A 293 7.48 -9.69 -33.72
N VAL A 294 6.26 -10.09 -33.38
CA VAL A 294 5.64 -9.90 -32.06
C VAL A 294 5.36 -11.26 -31.43
N GLU A 295 5.69 -11.42 -30.16
CA GLU A 295 5.39 -12.63 -29.39
C GLU A 295 4.86 -12.31 -27.99
N THR A 296 4.05 -13.23 -27.44
CA THR A 296 3.70 -13.23 -26.02
C THR A 296 4.78 -13.99 -25.25
N PHE A 297 5.30 -13.40 -24.18
CA PHE A 297 6.16 -14.11 -23.25
C PHE A 297 5.40 -15.26 -22.59
N SER A 298 5.98 -16.46 -22.63
CA SER A 298 5.42 -17.61 -21.93
C SER A 298 6.17 -17.91 -20.63
N TYR A 299 5.43 -17.92 -19.53
CA TYR A 299 5.90 -18.39 -18.21
C TYR A 299 6.15 -19.91 -18.16
N ASN A 300 5.71 -20.64 -19.20
CA ASN A 300 5.94 -22.08 -19.39
C ASN A 300 7.04 -22.36 -20.43
N GLY A 301 7.76 -21.32 -20.88
CA GLY A 301 8.84 -21.42 -21.84
C GLY A 301 8.37 -21.71 -23.27
N ARG A 302 9.19 -22.40 -24.05
CA ARG A 302 8.97 -22.60 -25.49
C ARG A 302 8.80 -24.08 -25.85
N ASP A 303 8.15 -24.34 -26.98
CA ASP A 303 8.06 -25.65 -27.60
C ASP A 303 9.31 -25.99 -28.43
N ALA A 304 9.37 -27.22 -28.97
CA ALA A 304 10.50 -27.68 -29.78
C ALA A 304 10.67 -26.89 -31.08
N ALA A 305 9.63 -26.20 -31.55
CA ALA A 305 9.67 -25.31 -32.72
C ALA A 305 10.08 -23.88 -32.34
N GLY A 306 10.40 -23.62 -31.06
CA GLY A 306 10.73 -22.28 -30.57
C GLY A 306 9.52 -21.36 -30.46
N ARG A 307 8.30 -21.86 -30.37
CA ARG A 307 7.12 -21.01 -30.14
C ARG A 307 6.82 -20.91 -28.63
N PRO A 308 6.36 -19.76 -28.13
CA PRO A 308 5.91 -19.66 -26.75
C PRO A 308 4.79 -20.65 -26.44
N LYS A 309 4.92 -21.44 -25.38
CA LYS A 309 3.90 -22.40 -24.94
C LYS A 309 2.70 -21.68 -24.32
N PRO A 310 1.48 -22.23 -24.40
CA PRO A 310 0.38 -21.78 -23.55
C PRO A 310 0.75 -21.92 -22.07
N TYR A 311 0.17 -21.05 -21.24
CA TYR A 311 0.37 -21.06 -19.80
C TYR A 311 -0.92 -20.69 -19.05
N GLY A 312 -1.09 -21.23 -17.85
CA GLY A 312 -2.18 -20.90 -16.93
C GLY A 312 -1.76 -19.92 -15.83
N SER A 313 -2.72 -19.46 -15.02
CA SER A 313 -2.46 -18.47 -13.97
C SER A 313 -1.37 -18.89 -12.99
N ARG A 314 -1.32 -20.18 -12.61
CA ARG A 314 -0.30 -20.71 -11.70
C ARG A 314 1.12 -20.66 -12.26
N ASP A 315 1.30 -20.63 -13.58
CA ASP A 315 2.63 -20.51 -14.17
C ASP A 315 3.23 -19.12 -13.92
N THR A 316 2.39 -18.12 -13.59
CA THR A 316 2.85 -16.78 -13.17
C THR A 316 3.31 -16.73 -11.71
N HIS A 317 3.09 -17.77 -10.89
CA HIS A 317 3.48 -17.78 -9.47
C HIS A 317 4.99 -18.05 -9.27
N ARG A 318 5.81 -17.77 -10.28
CA ARG A 318 7.24 -18.08 -10.32
C ARG A 318 8.07 -16.93 -9.79
N SER A 319 9.31 -17.21 -9.37
CA SER A 319 10.22 -16.15 -8.93
C SER A 319 10.64 -15.28 -10.11
N LEU A 320 10.87 -13.99 -9.86
CA LEU A 320 11.32 -13.04 -10.89
C LEU A 320 12.64 -13.46 -11.53
N ASP A 321 13.56 -14.09 -10.79
CA ASP A 321 14.81 -14.60 -11.34
C ASP A 321 14.59 -15.77 -12.31
N SER A 322 13.65 -16.68 -11.99
CA SER A 322 13.31 -17.77 -12.91
C SER A 322 12.56 -17.30 -14.16
N SER A 323 11.70 -16.28 -14.02
CA SER A 323 11.03 -15.63 -15.14
C SER A 323 12.01 -14.83 -16.01
N SER A 324 13.02 -14.19 -15.40
CA SER A 324 14.13 -13.50 -16.07
C SER A 324 14.94 -14.47 -16.95
N ALA A 325 15.29 -15.65 -16.43
CA ALA A 325 15.99 -16.68 -17.20
C ALA A 325 15.16 -17.20 -18.39
N LEU A 326 13.86 -17.45 -18.21
CA LEU A 326 12.97 -17.84 -19.31
C LEU A 326 12.78 -16.73 -20.37
N LEU A 327 12.77 -15.47 -19.92
CA LEU A 327 12.69 -14.34 -20.81
C LEU A 327 13.96 -14.24 -21.67
N ASP A 328 15.13 -14.53 -21.10
CA ASP A 328 16.39 -14.53 -21.85
C ASP A 328 16.37 -15.48 -23.06
N GLU A 329 15.91 -16.71 -22.86
CA GLU A 329 15.76 -17.70 -23.93
C GLU A 329 14.83 -17.21 -25.05
N GLN A 330 13.72 -16.56 -24.68
CA GLN A 330 12.73 -16.03 -25.62
C GLN A 330 13.26 -14.79 -26.36
N VAL A 331 13.93 -13.87 -25.65
CA VAL A 331 14.58 -12.68 -26.22
C VAL A 331 15.64 -13.09 -27.25
N ARG A 332 16.56 -13.98 -26.89
CA ARG A 332 17.65 -14.42 -27.78
C ARG A 332 17.12 -15.04 -29.05
N ALA A 333 16.07 -15.84 -28.93
CA ALA A 333 15.55 -16.54 -30.09
C ALA A 333 14.68 -15.66 -31.00
N LEU A 334 13.90 -14.73 -30.43
CA LEU A 334 13.20 -13.73 -31.25
C LEU A 334 14.22 -12.84 -31.98
N HIS A 335 15.27 -12.41 -31.28
CA HIS A 335 16.37 -11.64 -31.86
C HIS A 335 17.06 -12.41 -32.99
N ALA A 336 17.43 -13.68 -32.77
CA ALA A 336 18.09 -14.52 -33.78
C ALA A 336 17.21 -14.73 -35.02
N ARG A 337 15.89 -14.91 -34.84
CA ARG A 337 14.95 -15.14 -35.94
C ARG A 337 14.69 -13.88 -36.76
N THR A 338 14.63 -12.72 -36.13
CA THR A 338 14.22 -11.46 -36.78
C THR A 338 15.40 -10.57 -37.17
N GLY A 339 16.56 -10.75 -36.56
CA GLY A 339 17.72 -9.86 -36.69
C GLY A 339 17.51 -8.47 -36.07
N ARG A 340 16.40 -8.25 -35.35
CA ARG A 340 16.00 -6.93 -34.83
C ARG A 340 16.31 -6.82 -33.33
N PRO A 341 16.67 -5.62 -32.82
CA PRO A 341 16.68 -5.39 -31.38
C PRO A 341 15.29 -5.65 -30.79
N VAL A 342 15.26 -6.09 -29.53
CA VAL A 342 14.01 -6.48 -28.87
C VAL A 342 13.46 -5.34 -28.01
N ALA A 343 12.15 -5.14 -28.03
CA ALA A 343 11.41 -4.30 -27.12
C ALA A 343 10.52 -5.15 -26.21
N LEU A 344 10.54 -4.85 -24.91
CA LEU A 344 9.72 -5.53 -23.91
C LEU A 344 8.54 -4.65 -23.49
N LEU A 345 7.32 -5.19 -23.52
CA LEU A 345 6.11 -4.52 -23.05
C LEU A 345 5.54 -5.34 -21.89
N GLY A 346 5.75 -4.89 -20.66
CA GLY A 346 5.32 -5.64 -19.48
C GLY A 346 4.20 -4.96 -18.73
N GLU A 347 3.16 -5.72 -18.35
CA GLU A 347 2.08 -5.22 -17.49
C GLU A 347 2.16 -5.83 -16.09
N SER A 348 2.04 -5.01 -15.04
CA SER A 348 2.07 -5.45 -13.63
C SER A 348 3.33 -6.30 -13.33
N GLU A 349 3.18 -7.58 -12.99
CA GLU A 349 4.30 -8.54 -12.84
C GLU A 349 5.21 -8.57 -14.08
N GLY A 350 4.66 -8.56 -15.30
CA GLY A 350 5.46 -8.59 -16.52
C GLY A 350 6.42 -7.40 -16.65
N ALA A 351 6.05 -6.24 -16.11
CA ALA A 351 6.95 -5.08 -16.03
C ALA A 351 8.12 -5.36 -15.08
N MET A 352 7.85 -6.04 -13.97
CA MET A 352 8.88 -6.44 -13.00
C MET A 352 9.81 -7.48 -13.61
N VAL A 353 9.29 -8.48 -14.33
CA VAL A 353 10.10 -9.47 -15.07
C VAL A 353 11.04 -8.77 -16.05
N GLY A 354 10.52 -7.85 -16.88
CA GLY A 354 11.35 -7.10 -17.84
C GLY A 354 12.42 -6.25 -17.15
N ARG A 355 12.09 -5.61 -16.01
CA ARG A 355 13.06 -4.81 -15.26
C ARG A 355 14.14 -5.65 -14.60
N THR A 356 13.79 -6.83 -14.09
CA THR A 356 14.71 -7.83 -13.51
C THR A 356 15.62 -8.42 -14.59
N TYR A 357 15.07 -8.72 -15.77
CA TYR A 357 15.86 -9.17 -16.92
C TYR A 357 16.97 -8.21 -17.29
N LEU A 358 16.68 -6.90 -17.34
CA LEU A 358 17.70 -5.89 -17.65
C LEU A 358 18.77 -5.73 -16.56
N ARG A 359 18.46 -6.08 -15.30
CA ARG A 359 19.45 -6.14 -14.21
C ARG A 359 20.39 -7.33 -14.42
N ASP A 360 19.83 -8.49 -14.75
CA ASP A 360 20.57 -9.75 -14.83
C ASP A 360 21.34 -9.90 -16.16
N HIS A 361 20.82 -9.30 -17.24
CA HIS A 361 21.33 -9.42 -18.61
C HIS A 361 21.62 -8.04 -19.22
N PRO A 362 22.59 -7.26 -18.69
CA PRO A 362 22.86 -5.89 -19.13
C PRO A 362 23.43 -5.80 -20.56
N ARG A 363 23.84 -6.92 -21.17
CA ARG A 363 24.34 -7.00 -22.56
C ARG A 363 23.35 -7.68 -23.52
N SER A 364 22.08 -7.79 -23.11
CA SER A 364 21.02 -8.38 -23.94
C SER A 364 20.74 -7.53 -25.19
N PRO A 365 20.11 -8.11 -26.23
CA PRO A 365 19.68 -7.35 -27.41
C PRO A 365 18.42 -6.49 -27.16
N VAL A 366 17.99 -6.32 -25.90
CA VAL A 366 16.85 -5.47 -25.55
C VAL A 366 17.26 -4.01 -25.59
N ALA A 367 16.55 -3.23 -26.38
CA ALA A 367 16.82 -1.80 -26.58
C ALA A 367 15.66 -0.90 -26.15
N ALA A 368 14.50 -1.46 -25.79
CA ALA A 368 13.38 -0.72 -25.22
C ALA A 368 12.60 -1.52 -24.17
N LEU A 369 12.11 -0.83 -23.14
CA LEU A 369 11.20 -1.39 -22.12
C LEU A 369 10.05 -0.41 -21.85
N LEU A 370 8.82 -0.86 -22.08
CA LEU A 370 7.59 -0.16 -21.74
C LEU A 370 6.94 -0.88 -20.57
N MET A 371 6.78 -0.18 -19.45
CA MET A 371 6.20 -0.73 -18.22
C MET A 371 4.78 -0.20 -18.03
N PHE A 372 3.78 -1.09 -18.00
CA PHE A 372 2.37 -0.75 -17.81
C PHE A 372 1.94 -1.14 -16.40
N SER A 373 1.49 -0.17 -15.60
CA SER A 373 1.18 -0.39 -14.18
C SER A 373 2.30 -1.14 -13.40
N PRO A 374 3.58 -0.73 -13.50
CA PRO A 374 4.66 -1.40 -12.75
C PRO A 374 4.44 -1.28 -11.24
N LEU A 375 4.98 -2.24 -10.47
CA LEU A 375 4.97 -2.21 -9.01
C LEU A 375 6.06 -1.25 -8.49
N VAL A 376 5.79 0.05 -8.62
CA VAL A 376 6.76 1.09 -8.31
C VAL A 376 7.05 1.11 -6.81
N ARG A 377 8.34 1.13 -6.45
CA ARG A 377 8.80 1.12 -5.05
C ARG A 377 8.22 -0.03 -4.20
N ALA A 378 8.02 -1.19 -4.82
CA ALA A 378 7.61 -2.40 -4.12
C ALA A 378 8.58 -2.81 -2.99
N ALA A 379 8.11 -3.75 -2.16
CA ALA A 379 8.83 -4.36 -1.07
C ALA A 379 9.30 -3.38 0.02
N ARG A 380 8.53 -2.32 0.33
CA ARG A 380 8.82 -1.32 1.39
C ARG A 380 8.82 -1.88 2.81
N VAL A 381 8.26 -3.06 2.99
CA VAL A 381 8.22 -3.79 4.26
C VAL A 381 8.68 -5.22 4.03
N TYR A 382 8.78 -6.01 5.10
CA TYR A 382 9.21 -7.39 5.05
C TYR A 382 8.36 -8.24 5.99
N TYR A 383 8.28 -9.52 5.68
CA TYR A 383 7.96 -10.57 6.65
C TYR A 383 8.69 -11.85 6.23
N PRO A 384 9.23 -12.60 7.21
CA PRO A 384 10.04 -13.78 6.91
C PRO A 384 9.18 -14.91 6.33
N PRO A 385 9.80 -15.88 5.61
CA PRO A 385 9.10 -17.07 5.11
C PRO A 385 8.50 -17.91 6.26
N GLU A 386 7.67 -18.89 5.93
CA GLU A 386 6.88 -19.65 6.91
C GLU A 386 7.72 -20.51 7.86
N ASP A 387 8.88 -20.97 7.41
CA ASP A 387 9.82 -21.82 8.12
C ASP A 387 10.75 -21.03 9.07
N ALA A 388 10.74 -19.71 8.97
CA ALA A 388 11.58 -18.85 9.79
C ALA A 388 11.01 -18.66 11.21
N ALA A 389 11.85 -18.94 12.23
CA ALA A 389 11.49 -18.75 13.63
C ALA A 389 11.50 -17.27 14.09
N ALA A 390 12.19 -16.40 13.35
CA ALA A 390 12.32 -14.98 13.65
C ALA A 390 12.59 -14.17 12.37
N GLY A 391 12.36 -12.85 12.45
CA GLY A 391 12.57 -11.91 11.34
C GLY A 391 11.68 -10.69 11.48
N TRP A 392 12.09 -9.57 10.88
CA TRP A 392 11.30 -8.34 10.89
C TRP A 392 9.91 -8.60 10.29
N GLY A 393 8.84 -8.24 11.00
CA GLY A 393 7.47 -8.43 10.54
C GLY A 393 6.97 -9.88 10.59
N ILE A 394 7.45 -10.71 11.52
CA ILE A 394 6.95 -12.09 11.68
C ILE A 394 5.43 -12.17 11.92
N ALA A 395 4.87 -11.29 12.75
CA ALA A 395 3.44 -11.30 13.07
C ALA A 395 2.52 -11.02 11.86
N PRO A 396 2.72 -9.95 11.05
CA PRO A 396 1.89 -9.74 9.87
C PRO A 396 2.08 -10.84 8.81
N GLY A 397 3.26 -11.48 8.72
CA GLY A 397 3.45 -12.63 7.83
C GLY A 397 2.48 -13.77 8.12
N TRP A 398 2.38 -14.16 9.39
CA TRP A 398 1.42 -15.18 9.83
C TRP A 398 -0.05 -14.74 9.68
N GLN A 399 -0.35 -13.46 9.92
CA GLN A 399 -1.71 -12.93 9.73
C GLN A 399 -2.12 -12.95 8.26
N LEU A 400 -1.23 -12.54 7.34
CA LEU A 400 -1.48 -12.58 5.90
C LEU A 400 -1.70 -14.01 5.43
N ARG A 401 -0.89 -14.98 5.89
CA ARG A 401 -1.11 -16.41 5.61
C ARG A 401 -2.50 -16.86 6.04
N GLY A 402 -2.93 -16.49 7.25
CA GLY A 402 -4.28 -16.80 7.74
C GLY A 402 -5.40 -16.18 6.88
N ILE A 403 -5.26 -14.91 6.49
CA ILE A 403 -6.25 -14.21 5.64
C ILE A 403 -6.35 -14.89 4.27
N PHE A 404 -5.21 -15.16 3.63
CA PHE A 404 -5.17 -15.79 2.31
C PHE A 404 -5.66 -17.25 2.35
N ALA A 405 -5.28 -18.02 3.36
CA ALA A 405 -5.76 -19.40 3.53
C ALA A 405 -7.30 -19.45 3.69
N LEU A 406 -7.87 -18.50 4.44
CA LEU A 406 -9.33 -18.40 4.58
C LEU A 406 -10.00 -17.97 3.26
N ALA A 407 -9.44 -16.99 2.55
CA ALA A 407 -9.95 -16.57 1.25
C ALA A 407 -9.87 -17.67 0.18
N ALA A 408 -8.77 -18.44 0.15
CA ALA A 408 -8.58 -19.59 -0.71
C ALA A 408 -9.63 -20.68 -0.43
N ARG A 409 -9.94 -20.94 0.84
CA ARG A 409 -11.02 -21.88 1.21
C ARG A 409 -12.41 -21.45 0.71
N LEU A 410 -12.66 -20.14 0.61
CA LEU A 410 -13.95 -19.59 0.16
C LEU A 410 -14.07 -19.46 -1.37
N SER A 411 -12.96 -19.21 -2.07
CA SER A 411 -12.93 -18.95 -3.51
C SER A 411 -12.44 -20.12 -4.36
N GLY A 412 -11.76 -21.10 -3.76
CA GLY A 412 -11.01 -22.13 -4.49
C GLY A 412 -9.71 -21.62 -5.13
N GLY A 413 -9.30 -20.38 -4.84
CA GLY A 413 -8.04 -19.79 -5.30
C GLY A 413 -6.81 -20.45 -4.67
N SER A 414 -5.63 -20.20 -5.27
CA SER A 414 -4.33 -20.68 -4.77
C SER A 414 -3.34 -19.57 -4.48
N ASP A 415 -3.82 -18.32 -4.37
CA ASP A 415 -2.96 -17.18 -4.11
C ASP A 415 -2.36 -17.29 -2.70
N SER A 416 -1.10 -16.89 -2.54
CA SER A 416 -0.37 -16.96 -1.27
C SER A 416 0.52 -15.73 -1.05
N PRO A 417 0.61 -15.21 0.18
CA PRO A 417 1.57 -14.15 0.51
C PRO A 417 3.03 -14.61 0.36
N ASP A 418 3.28 -15.92 0.34
CA ASP A 418 4.61 -16.50 0.19
C ASP A 418 4.89 -17.05 -1.21
N GLU A 419 4.09 -16.66 -2.21
CA GLU A 419 4.38 -17.00 -3.60
C GLU A 419 5.82 -16.62 -3.99
N PRO A 420 6.50 -17.46 -4.80
CA PRO A 420 7.85 -17.18 -5.29
C PRO A 420 8.02 -15.78 -5.92
N PHE A 421 7.01 -15.28 -6.64
CA PHE A 421 6.98 -13.91 -7.15
C PHE A 421 7.11 -12.88 -6.02
N ILE A 422 6.24 -12.98 -5.00
CA ILE A 422 6.20 -12.07 -3.85
C ILE A 422 7.48 -12.18 -3.00
N ARG A 423 8.00 -13.40 -2.79
CA ARG A 423 9.29 -13.63 -2.12
C ARG A 423 10.43 -12.92 -2.84
N SER A 424 10.52 -13.08 -4.16
CA SER A 424 11.60 -12.48 -4.96
C SER A 424 11.61 -10.94 -4.89
N LEU A 425 10.43 -10.30 -4.77
CA LEU A 425 10.33 -8.86 -4.51
C LEU A 425 10.93 -8.48 -3.15
N MET A 426 10.59 -9.23 -2.10
CA MET A 426 11.07 -8.93 -0.75
C MET A 426 12.54 -9.24 -0.55
N GLU A 427 13.07 -10.32 -1.13
CA GLU A 427 14.49 -10.67 -1.03
C GLU A 427 15.37 -9.63 -1.72
N ASN A 428 14.92 -9.11 -2.87
CA ASN A 428 15.61 -8.07 -3.64
C ASN A 428 15.04 -6.66 -3.40
N ALA A 429 14.46 -6.41 -2.22
CA ALA A 429 13.77 -5.15 -1.92
C ALA A 429 14.58 -3.89 -2.24
N PRO A 430 15.91 -3.79 -1.97
CA PRO A 430 16.69 -2.60 -2.34
C PRO A 430 16.60 -2.25 -3.83
N PHE A 431 16.65 -3.25 -4.71
CA PHE A 431 16.52 -3.04 -6.15
C PHE A 431 15.12 -2.50 -6.50
N TYR A 432 14.06 -3.15 -6.03
CA TYR A 432 12.69 -2.75 -6.40
C TYR A 432 12.24 -1.43 -5.76
N ARG A 433 12.80 -1.07 -4.61
CA ARG A 433 12.57 0.22 -3.95
C ARG A 433 13.25 1.39 -4.64
N PHE A 434 14.48 1.18 -5.12
CA PHE A 434 15.36 2.28 -5.49
C PHE A 434 15.79 2.32 -6.95
N GLN A 435 15.64 1.21 -7.69
CA GLN A 435 16.19 1.06 -9.04
C GLN A 435 15.14 0.78 -10.12
N THR A 436 13.90 0.41 -9.76
CA THR A 436 12.82 0.09 -10.72
C THR A 436 12.61 1.18 -11.77
N MET A 437 12.59 2.45 -11.33
CA MET A 437 12.29 3.61 -12.18
C MET A 437 13.55 4.38 -12.61
N CYS A 438 14.69 3.72 -12.61
CA CYS A 438 15.97 4.27 -13.03
C CYS A 438 16.30 3.86 -14.47
N PRO A 439 16.96 4.73 -15.24
CA PRO A 439 17.39 4.40 -16.60
C PRO A 439 18.38 3.23 -16.59
N VAL A 440 18.27 2.38 -17.61
CA VAL A 440 19.25 1.34 -17.91
C VAL A 440 20.06 1.81 -19.12
N PRO A 441 21.41 1.82 -19.06
CA PRO A 441 22.23 2.24 -20.18
C PRO A 441 21.89 1.47 -21.46
N GLY A 442 21.72 2.19 -22.58
CA GLY A 442 21.39 1.58 -23.88
C GLY A 442 19.92 1.16 -24.07
N VAL A 443 19.05 1.32 -23.07
CA VAL A 443 17.64 0.93 -23.15
C VAL A 443 16.73 2.16 -23.05
N ARG A 444 15.85 2.35 -24.05
CA ARG A 444 14.79 3.37 -23.99
C ARG A 444 13.67 2.88 -23.08
N MET A 445 13.39 3.61 -22.01
CA MET A 445 12.41 3.20 -21.00
C MET A 445 11.27 4.20 -20.88
N ILE A 446 10.06 3.71 -20.64
CA ILE A 446 8.90 4.51 -20.25
C ILE A 446 7.98 3.72 -19.31
N ALA A 447 7.31 4.41 -18.40
CA ALA A 447 6.29 3.82 -17.54
C ALA A 447 4.92 4.48 -17.74
N PHE A 448 3.89 3.66 -17.91
CA PHE A 448 2.49 4.06 -17.91
C PHE A 448 1.92 3.84 -16.51
N LEU A 449 1.67 4.93 -15.78
CA LEU A 449 1.21 4.87 -14.40
C LEU A 449 -0.30 5.11 -14.31
N PRO A 450 -1.09 4.13 -13.84
CA PRO A 450 -2.52 4.33 -13.63
C PRO A 450 -2.75 5.31 -12.48
N THR A 451 -3.77 6.16 -12.57
CA THR A 451 -4.07 7.20 -11.56
C THR A 451 -4.25 6.61 -10.16
N VAL A 452 -4.76 5.39 -10.06
CA VAL A 452 -4.94 4.71 -8.77
C VAL A 452 -3.62 4.45 -8.03
N SER A 453 -2.51 4.28 -8.76
CA SER A 453 -1.18 4.03 -8.18
C SER A 453 -0.66 5.21 -7.36
N ALA A 454 -1.18 6.41 -7.60
CA ALA A 454 -0.87 7.57 -6.77
C ALA A 454 -1.16 7.30 -5.29
N THR A 455 -2.15 6.46 -4.96
CA THR A 455 -2.53 6.22 -3.56
C THR A 455 -1.56 5.33 -2.79
N GLU A 456 -0.82 4.44 -3.46
CA GLU A 456 0.15 3.53 -2.81
C GLU A 456 1.60 4.03 -2.83
N LEU A 457 1.92 5.02 -3.67
CA LEU A 457 3.27 5.54 -3.84
C LEU A 457 3.55 6.70 -2.87
N PRO A 458 4.65 6.66 -2.09
CA PRO A 458 5.02 7.81 -1.29
C PRO A 458 5.38 9.00 -2.19
N PRO A 459 4.99 10.24 -1.82
CA PRO A 459 5.35 11.44 -2.57
C PRO A 459 6.86 11.60 -2.81
N GLY A 460 7.21 12.25 -3.92
CA GLY A 460 8.57 12.70 -4.21
C GLY A 460 9.10 12.26 -5.59
N PRO A 461 10.30 12.70 -5.98
CA PRO A 461 10.90 12.35 -7.26
C PRO A 461 11.48 10.94 -7.19
N PHE A 462 10.69 9.93 -7.56
CA PHE A 462 11.13 8.52 -7.60
C PHE A 462 11.36 8.00 -9.01
N THR A 463 11.16 8.83 -10.04
CA THR A 463 11.34 8.45 -11.44
C THR A 463 12.50 9.21 -12.08
N GLN A 464 13.32 8.49 -12.85
CA GLN A 464 14.36 9.06 -13.72
C GLN A 464 14.19 8.62 -15.18
N ILE A 465 13.07 7.95 -15.48
CA ILE A 465 12.60 7.61 -16.82
C ILE A 465 11.32 8.39 -17.12
N PRO A 466 10.99 8.63 -18.40
CA PRO A 466 9.71 9.19 -18.81
C PRO A 466 8.51 8.43 -18.21
N VAL A 467 7.48 9.20 -17.84
CA VAL A 467 6.22 8.69 -17.28
C VAL A 467 5.06 9.20 -18.11
N TYR A 468 4.10 8.33 -18.36
CA TYR A 468 2.81 8.65 -18.96
C TYR A 468 1.69 8.28 -17.98
N GLU A 469 1.09 9.26 -17.33
CA GLU A 469 0.02 9.04 -16.36
C GLU A 469 -1.34 8.83 -17.04
N VAL A 470 -2.05 7.77 -16.65
CA VAL A 470 -3.29 7.30 -17.30
C VAL A 470 -4.46 7.33 -16.32
N PRO A 471 -5.65 7.86 -16.67
CA PRO A 471 -6.88 7.71 -15.89
C PRO A 471 -7.35 6.23 -15.90
N ALA A 472 -6.81 5.42 -14.99
CA ALA A 472 -7.08 4.00 -14.93
C ALA A 472 -6.89 3.42 -13.52
N LEU A 473 -7.43 2.20 -13.34
CA LEU A 473 -7.09 1.31 -12.24
C LEU A 473 -5.83 0.49 -12.59
N HIS A 474 -5.38 -0.33 -11.64
CA HIS A 474 -4.23 -1.21 -11.83
C HIS A 474 -4.56 -2.33 -12.83
N GLY A 475 -3.74 -2.47 -13.88
CA GLY A 475 -3.89 -3.50 -14.91
C GLY A 475 -4.92 -3.18 -16.00
N GLY A 476 -4.90 -3.96 -17.09
CA GLY A 476 -5.79 -3.81 -18.24
C GLY A 476 -5.46 -2.62 -19.15
N LEU A 477 -4.29 -2.00 -19.01
CA LEU A 477 -3.87 -0.86 -19.83
C LEU A 477 -3.59 -1.28 -21.28
N LEU A 478 -2.99 -2.46 -21.46
CA LEU A 478 -2.67 -3.01 -22.79
C LEU A 478 -3.91 -3.45 -23.59
N GLY A 479 -5.08 -3.51 -22.96
CA GLY A 479 -6.37 -3.72 -23.62
C GLY A 479 -7.00 -2.43 -24.16
N GLN A 480 -6.41 -1.26 -23.89
CA GLN A 480 -6.98 0.02 -24.29
C GLN A 480 -6.33 0.49 -25.60
N GLN A 481 -7.16 0.89 -26.58
CA GLN A 481 -6.69 1.33 -27.88
C GLN A 481 -5.74 2.53 -27.78
N VAL A 482 -6.14 3.56 -27.03
CA VAL A 482 -5.33 4.78 -26.81
C VAL A 482 -3.94 4.44 -26.25
N ILE A 483 -3.85 3.51 -25.30
CA ILE A 483 -2.57 3.11 -24.71
C ILE A 483 -1.72 2.30 -25.68
N THR A 484 -2.36 1.41 -26.45
CA THR A 484 -1.65 0.61 -27.44
C THR A 484 -1.11 1.49 -28.57
N ASP A 485 -1.82 2.54 -28.96
CA ASP A 485 -1.35 3.51 -29.94
C ASP A 485 -0.17 4.32 -29.40
N ARG A 486 -0.23 4.79 -28.15
CA ARG A 486 0.93 5.41 -27.48
C ARG A 486 2.13 4.47 -27.34
N ALA A 487 1.90 3.18 -27.09
CA ALA A 487 2.99 2.22 -27.08
C ALA A 487 3.70 2.15 -28.45
N ILE A 488 2.94 2.18 -29.55
CA ILE A 488 3.47 2.19 -30.92
C ILE A 488 4.22 3.51 -31.21
N ASP A 489 3.69 4.65 -30.80
CA ASP A 489 4.36 5.96 -30.96
C ASP A 489 5.76 5.94 -30.31
N PHE A 490 5.84 5.48 -29.06
CA PHE A 490 7.11 5.36 -28.34
C PHE A 490 8.08 4.39 -29.03
N LEU A 491 7.57 3.22 -29.45
CA LEU A 491 8.34 2.23 -30.20
C LEU A 491 8.81 2.76 -31.56
N SER A 492 8.11 3.71 -32.16
CA SER A 492 8.48 4.37 -33.42
C SER A 492 9.52 5.49 -33.23
N GLY A 493 9.89 5.81 -31.99
CA GLY A 493 10.92 6.81 -31.68
C GLY A 493 10.40 8.05 -30.96
N GLU A 494 9.08 8.19 -30.76
CA GLU A 494 8.55 9.36 -30.06
C GLU A 494 8.97 9.38 -28.59
N ASN A 495 9.22 10.60 -28.08
CA ASN A 495 9.45 10.84 -26.66
C ASN A 495 8.11 11.19 -26.02
N LEU A 496 7.52 10.20 -25.35
CA LEU A 496 6.24 10.38 -24.67
C LEU A 496 6.44 10.76 -23.21
N GLN A 497 5.66 11.73 -22.76
CA GLN A 497 5.56 12.11 -21.36
C GLN A 497 4.22 12.78 -21.13
N SER A 498 3.50 12.37 -20.09
CA SER A 498 2.22 12.97 -19.72
C SER A 498 2.10 13.00 -18.21
N TRP A 499 1.94 14.21 -17.68
CA TRP A 499 1.73 14.47 -16.26
C TRP A 499 0.32 14.99 -16.04
N ARG A 500 -0.33 14.52 -14.99
CA ARG A 500 -1.68 14.89 -14.59
C ARG A 500 -1.63 15.53 -13.19
N PRO A 501 -2.17 16.75 -13.02
CA PRO A 501 -2.05 17.48 -11.75
C PRO A 501 -2.69 16.75 -10.57
N GLU A 502 -3.73 15.95 -10.81
CA GLU A 502 -4.38 15.15 -9.77
C GLU A 502 -3.48 14.03 -9.23
N TYR A 503 -2.54 13.51 -10.02
CA TYR A 503 -1.71 12.37 -9.60
C TYR A 503 -0.85 12.72 -8.40
N GLY A 504 -0.10 13.83 -8.48
CA GLY A 504 0.69 14.32 -7.35
C GLY A 504 -0.15 14.70 -6.13
N THR A 505 -1.37 15.19 -6.35
CA THR A 505 -2.31 15.51 -5.25
C THR A 505 -2.77 14.25 -4.53
N LEU A 506 -3.15 13.21 -5.29
CA LEU A 506 -3.54 11.91 -4.74
C LEU A 506 -2.39 11.22 -4.00
N GLN A 507 -1.14 11.38 -4.46
CA GLN A 507 0.04 10.89 -3.72
C GLN A 507 0.17 11.53 -2.35
N LEU A 508 0.03 12.86 -2.28
CA LEU A 508 0.16 13.58 -1.03
C LEU A 508 -0.94 13.19 -0.04
N LEU A 509 -2.18 13.05 -0.51
CA LEU A 509 -3.30 12.61 0.32
C LEU A 509 -3.15 11.14 0.75
N GLY A 510 -2.69 10.27 -0.18
CA GLY A 510 -2.45 8.86 0.09
C GLY A 510 -1.34 8.60 1.11
N ALA A 511 -0.38 9.52 1.25
CA ALA A 511 0.78 9.37 2.13
C ALA A 511 0.42 9.10 3.60
N ALA A 512 -0.69 9.66 4.09
CA ALA A 512 -1.17 9.41 5.45
C ALA A 512 -1.59 7.94 5.67
N TRP A 513 -1.94 7.23 4.61
CA TRP A 513 -2.57 5.90 4.70
C TRP A 513 -1.62 4.76 4.38
N GLN A 514 -0.36 5.05 4.11
CA GLN A 514 0.64 4.05 3.79
C GLN A 514 1.20 3.38 5.04
N VAL A 515 1.82 2.21 4.86
CA VAL A 515 2.61 1.56 5.90
C VAL A 515 3.99 2.22 5.98
N PRO A 516 4.59 2.41 7.17
CA PRO A 516 5.96 2.89 7.28
C PRO A 516 6.93 1.89 6.62
N ALA A 517 7.90 2.40 5.86
CA ALA A 517 8.89 1.55 5.23
C ALA A 517 9.86 0.96 6.26
N LEU A 518 10.15 -0.33 6.21
CA LEU A 518 11.21 -0.94 7.03
C LEU A 518 12.57 -0.38 6.59
N ALA A 519 13.40 0.05 7.54
CA ALA A 519 14.76 0.50 7.26
C ALA A 519 15.55 -0.56 6.50
N VAL A 520 16.20 -0.18 5.40
CA VAL A 520 16.92 -1.18 4.57
C VAL A 520 18.17 -1.72 5.25
N THR A 521 18.72 -0.99 6.20
CA THR A 521 19.97 -1.30 6.90
C THR A 521 19.79 -2.29 8.06
N ILE A 522 18.57 -2.48 8.58
CA ILE A 522 18.32 -3.34 9.75
C ILE A 522 17.87 -4.75 9.39
N ASN A 523 17.44 -4.99 8.15
CA ASN A 523 17.03 -6.31 7.70
C ASN A 523 18.27 -7.12 7.26
N PRO A 524 18.56 -8.28 7.90
CA PRO A 524 19.70 -9.12 7.53
C PRO A 524 19.72 -9.55 6.06
N VAL A 525 18.55 -9.72 5.44
CA VAL A 525 18.43 -10.12 4.02
C VAL A 525 18.98 -9.03 3.08
N TRP A 526 18.84 -7.76 3.46
CA TRP A 526 19.16 -6.63 2.59
C TRP A 526 20.49 -5.98 2.91
N ARG A 527 20.93 -6.00 4.18
CA ARG A 527 22.04 -5.16 4.65
C ARG A 527 23.36 -5.37 3.90
N GLY A 528 23.57 -6.56 3.31
CA GLY A 528 24.75 -6.87 2.49
C GLY A 528 24.71 -6.33 1.05
N HIS A 529 23.55 -5.90 0.58
CA HIS A 529 23.30 -5.50 -0.81
C HIS A 529 23.02 -4.00 -0.98
N VAL A 530 23.17 -3.23 0.11
CA VAL A 530 22.76 -1.82 0.17
C VAL A 530 24.00 -0.95 0.37
N SER A 531 24.17 0.09 -0.46
CA SER A 531 25.28 1.04 -0.32
C SER A 531 25.27 1.73 1.06
N PRO A 532 26.42 2.17 1.59
CA PRO A 532 26.46 2.95 2.84
C PRO A 532 25.59 4.22 2.77
N GLY A 533 25.06 4.67 3.92
CA GLY A 533 24.26 5.90 4.02
C GLY A 533 23.05 5.78 4.95
N PRO A 534 22.27 6.87 5.14
CA PRO A 534 21.12 6.84 6.05
C PRO A 534 20.07 5.82 5.64
N ALA A 535 19.39 5.22 6.63
CA ALA A 535 18.51 4.06 6.44
C ALA A 535 17.29 4.35 5.55
N PHE A 536 16.84 5.61 5.51
CA PHE A 536 15.64 6.05 4.78
C PHE A 536 15.95 7.07 3.67
N SER A 537 17.23 7.35 3.40
CA SER A 537 17.63 8.45 2.51
C SER A 537 17.14 8.25 1.08
N ARG A 538 16.63 9.34 0.50
CA ARG A 538 16.29 9.44 -0.93
C ARG A 538 17.50 9.43 -1.86
N ALA A 539 18.70 9.70 -1.36
CA ALA A 539 19.95 9.64 -2.16
C ALA A 539 20.13 8.26 -2.81
N ARG A 540 19.62 7.19 -2.17
CA ARG A 540 19.67 5.81 -2.67
C ARG A 540 18.97 5.60 -4.02
N LEU A 541 18.07 6.50 -4.42
CA LEU A 541 17.34 6.42 -5.69
C LEU A 541 18.31 6.55 -6.88
N CYS A 542 18.38 5.48 -7.68
CA CYS A 542 19.28 5.37 -8.83
C CYS A 542 20.77 5.55 -8.52
N GLY A 543 21.19 5.24 -7.29
CA GLY A 543 22.61 5.23 -6.91
C GLY A 543 23.29 6.61 -6.87
N LYS A 544 22.56 7.65 -6.45
CA LYS A 544 23.12 9.00 -6.24
C LYS A 544 23.86 9.14 -4.91
#